data_AF-A0A812J0H8-F1
#
_entry.id   AF-A0A812J0H8-F1
#
_cell.length_a   1.000
_cell.length_b   1.000
_cell.length_c   1.000
_cell.angle_alpha   90.00
_cell.angle_beta   90.00
_cell.angle_gamma   90.00
#
_symmetry.space_group_name_H-M   'P 1'
#
loop_
_entity.id
_entity.type
_entity.pdbx_description
1 polymer ?
#
loop_
_entity_poly.entity_id
_entity_poly.type
_entity_poly.pdbx_seq_one_letter_code
_entity_poly.pdbx_strand_id
1 'polypeptide(L)'
;MDGGHSAPENAVRYFAVIGAHDEGALPEAGDCLPVQVLQRYPQKDHKDVRFPPALASFCFPRGGAQVAAPQKEVEETLHGFVLTNEAGDRCFGAALHIWCFDSSRSHLVQRDGALAVLSTQPLWGAFRAFLYSLRYSGNSPERFVVSFVSETPLPPPGFQVIVPWPEIPAFALQRPAPNQLPLLDLPVRRNVGHEAILAMLVLLG
;
A
#
# COMPACT_ATOMS: atom_id res chain seq x y z
N MET A 1 22.51 32.43 -8.58
CA MET A 1 22.84 31.12 -9.17
C MET A 1 23.33 30.26 -8.04
N ASP A 2 22.48 29.37 -7.56
CA ASP A 2 22.85 28.17 -6.80
C ASP A 2 21.63 27.26 -6.86
N GLY A 3 21.49 26.59 -8.01
CA GLY A 3 20.51 25.54 -8.21
C GLY A 3 20.97 24.30 -7.46
N GLY A 4 20.81 24.32 -6.13
CA GLY A 4 21.00 23.15 -5.29
C GLY A 4 20.09 22.04 -5.77
N HIS A 5 20.63 21.13 -6.58
CA HIS A 5 19.93 19.90 -6.93
C HIS A 5 19.88 19.06 -5.65
N SER A 6 18.82 19.25 -4.86
CA SER A 6 18.38 18.24 -3.91
C SER A 6 18.27 16.93 -4.68
N ALA A 7 18.87 15.86 -4.16
CA ALA A 7 18.78 14.53 -4.78
C ALA A 7 17.31 14.23 -5.13
N PRO A 8 17.06 13.58 -6.29
CA PRO A 8 15.70 13.26 -6.69
C PRO A 8 15.02 12.45 -5.59
N GLU A 9 13.88 12.95 -5.13
CA GLU A 9 13.05 12.23 -4.17
C GLU A 9 12.62 10.90 -4.77
N ASN A 10 12.64 9.82 -4.00
CA ASN A 10 12.15 8.52 -4.48
C ASN A 10 10.62 8.56 -4.63
N ALA A 11 10.12 7.88 -5.66
CA ALA A 11 8.68 7.80 -5.92
C ALA A 11 7.92 7.13 -4.76
N VAL A 12 8.58 6.20 -4.07
CA VAL A 12 8.05 5.47 -2.93
C VAL A 12 9.00 5.67 -1.75
N ARG A 13 8.42 5.93 -0.58
CA ARG A 13 9.20 6.15 0.66
C ARG A 13 9.37 4.87 1.44
N TYR A 14 8.30 4.09 1.59
CA TYR A 14 8.35 2.84 2.35
C TYR A 14 7.48 1.76 1.73
N PHE A 15 7.88 0.52 1.97
CA PHE A 15 7.08 -0.68 1.81
C PHE A 15 7.07 -1.45 3.13
N ALA A 16 5.96 -2.10 3.46
CA ALA A 16 5.83 -2.90 4.67
C ALA A 16 4.99 -4.16 4.44
N VAL A 17 5.34 -5.21 5.16
CA VAL A 17 4.53 -6.41 5.34
C VAL A 17 3.93 -6.34 6.74
N ILE A 18 2.61 -6.42 6.82
CA ILE A 18 1.85 -6.40 8.07
C ILE A 18 1.17 -7.75 8.21
N GLY A 19 1.16 -8.30 9.41
CA GLY A 19 0.46 -9.54 9.70
C GLY A 19 0.15 -9.69 11.18
N ALA A 20 -0.50 -10.80 11.50
CA ALA A 20 -0.85 -11.14 12.88
C ALA A 20 0.41 -11.26 13.75
N HIS A 21 0.36 -10.66 14.95
CA HIS A 21 1.30 -10.91 16.02
C HIS A 21 0.94 -12.25 16.66
N ASP A 22 1.87 -13.21 16.64
CA ASP A 22 1.67 -14.54 17.18
C ASP A 22 1.93 -14.54 18.69
N GLU A 23 0.87 -14.62 19.49
CA GLU A 23 0.95 -14.74 20.94
C GLU A 23 1.11 -16.20 21.42
N GLY A 24 1.27 -17.16 20.49
CA GLY A 24 1.52 -18.57 20.79
C GLY A 24 0.26 -19.41 21.00
N ALA A 25 -0.91 -18.79 21.11
CA ALA A 25 -2.21 -19.47 21.06
C ALA A 25 -2.55 -19.90 19.61
N LEU A 26 -3.18 -21.06 19.46
CA LEU A 26 -3.68 -21.50 18.15
C LEU A 26 -4.93 -20.68 17.79
N PRO A 27 -4.92 -19.94 16.68
CA PRO A 27 -6.08 -19.16 16.30
C PRO A 27 -7.18 -20.02 15.70
N GLU A 28 -8.43 -19.66 15.99
CA GLU A 28 -9.63 -20.30 15.48
C GLU A 28 -10.31 -19.42 14.43
N ALA A 29 -11.12 -20.05 13.56
CA ALA A 29 -11.88 -19.31 12.56
C ALA A 29 -12.88 -18.37 13.23
N GLY A 30 -12.84 -17.09 12.86
CA GLY A 30 -13.61 -16.02 13.51
C GLY A 30 -12.78 -15.13 14.43
N ASP A 31 -11.55 -15.53 14.75
CA ASP A 31 -10.65 -14.70 15.56
C ASP A 31 -10.21 -13.43 14.82
N CYS A 32 -9.91 -12.41 15.62
CA CYS A 32 -9.31 -11.15 15.19
C CYS A 32 -8.00 -10.97 15.96
N LEU A 33 -6.88 -11.14 15.27
CA LEU A 33 -5.56 -11.10 15.88
C LEU A 33 -4.95 -9.70 15.82
N PRO A 34 -4.19 -9.28 16.87
CA PRO A 34 -3.45 -8.03 16.82
C PRO A 34 -2.46 -8.04 15.66
N VAL A 35 -2.22 -6.89 15.05
CA VAL A 35 -1.36 -6.77 13.88
C VAL A 35 -0.11 -5.97 14.17
N GLN A 36 0.97 -6.34 13.50
CA GLN A 36 2.24 -5.62 13.57
C GLN A 36 2.93 -5.59 12.21
N VAL A 37 3.86 -4.65 12.07
CA VAL A 37 4.77 -4.62 10.93
C VAL A 37 5.78 -5.75 11.11
N LEU A 38 5.71 -6.77 10.25
CA LEU A 38 6.62 -7.91 10.23
C LEU A 38 7.92 -7.57 9.54
N GLN A 39 7.84 -6.78 8.46
CA GLN A 39 8.99 -6.41 7.65
C GLN A 39 8.75 -5.04 7.02
N ARG A 40 9.82 -4.28 6.82
CA ARG A 40 9.76 -2.98 6.16
C ARG A 40 10.99 -2.69 5.32
N TYR A 41 10.80 -1.87 4.30
CA TYR A 41 11.84 -1.33 3.44
C TYR A 41 11.64 0.17 3.23
N PRO A 42 12.71 0.99 3.30
CA PRO A 42 14.01 0.64 3.86
C PRO A 42 13.89 0.21 5.34
N GLN A 43 14.88 -0.55 5.81
CA GLN A 43 14.92 -1.03 7.21
C GLN A 43 15.21 0.10 8.22
N LYS A 44 15.77 1.20 7.75
CA LYS A 44 16.07 2.41 8.53
C LYS A 44 15.27 3.57 7.98
N ASP A 45 14.92 4.49 8.86
CA ASP A 45 14.14 5.66 8.48
C ASP A 45 14.97 6.60 7.60
N HIS A 46 14.29 7.27 6.68
CA HIS A 46 14.86 8.40 5.94
C HIS A 46 15.16 9.55 6.91
N LYS A 47 16.14 10.39 6.59
CA LYS A 47 16.54 11.52 7.45
C LYS A 47 15.45 12.58 7.60
N ASP A 48 14.64 12.73 6.55
CA ASP A 48 13.58 13.72 6.40
C ASP A 48 12.20 13.19 6.78
N VAL A 49 11.93 11.90 6.55
CA VAL A 49 10.61 11.29 6.79
C VAL A 49 10.75 10.01 7.59
N ARG A 50 10.13 9.98 8.78
CA ARG A 50 10.09 8.78 9.64
C ARG A 50 9.06 7.77 9.17
N PHE A 51 9.28 6.53 9.53
CA PHE A 51 8.29 5.47 9.30
C PHE A 51 7.07 5.66 10.19
N PRO A 52 5.84 5.63 9.66
CA PRO A 52 4.64 5.87 10.46
C PRO A 52 4.39 4.76 11.49
N PRO A 53 4.36 5.05 12.80
CA PRO A 53 4.16 4.02 13.82
C PRO A 53 2.76 3.39 13.78
N ALA A 54 1.76 4.16 13.33
CA ALA A 54 0.37 3.70 13.23
C ALA A 54 0.07 2.90 11.95
N LEU A 55 1.05 2.62 11.10
CA LEU A 55 0.82 2.03 9.77
C LEU A 55 -0.07 0.77 9.81
N ALA A 56 0.20 -0.15 10.75
CA ALA A 56 -0.55 -1.39 10.86
C ALA A 56 -2.06 -1.16 11.09
N SER A 57 -2.43 -0.16 11.89
CA SER A 57 -3.84 0.20 12.15
C SER A 57 -4.54 0.76 10.90
N PHE A 58 -3.81 1.46 10.04
CA PHE A 58 -4.35 1.96 8.76
C PHE A 58 -4.46 0.86 7.70
N CYS A 59 -3.57 -0.13 7.75
CA CYS A 59 -3.69 -1.34 6.93
C CYS A 59 -4.87 -2.21 7.39
N PHE A 60 -5.20 -2.22 8.69
CA PHE A 60 -6.31 -3.00 9.25
C PHE A 60 -7.33 -2.11 9.96
N PRO A 61 -8.15 -1.33 9.21
CA PRO A 61 -9.09 -0.39 9.80
C PRO A 61 -10.21 -1.05 10.62
N ARG A 62 -10.36 -2.38 10.51
CA ARG A 62 -11.30 -3.20 11.30
C ARG A 62 -10.73 -3.68 12.64
N GLY A 63 -9.51 -3.29 12.98
CA GLY A 63 -8.90 -3.53 14.29
C GLY A 63 -7.92 -4.71 14.38
N GLY A 64 -7.83 -5.56 13.35
CA GLY A 64 -6.88 -6.68 13.37
C GLY A 64 -7.00 -7.64 12.19
N ALA A 65 -6.07 -8.59 12.13
CA ALA A 65 -6.01 -9.62 11.11
C ALA A 65 -7.07 -10.68 11.39
N GLN A 66 -7.93 -10.91 10.41
CA GLN A 66 -9.02 -11.87 10.52
C GLN A 66 -8.51 -13.31 10.29
N VAL A 67 -9.11 -14.26 10.99
CA VAL A 67 -8.85 -15.69 10.82
C VAL A 67 -10.08 -16.34 10.20
N ALA A 68 -9.88 -17.07 9.12
CA ALA A 68 -10.94 -17.72 8.37
C ALA A 68 -10.74 -19.24 8.30
N ALA A 69 -11.86 -19.94 8.16
CA ALA A 69 -11.86 -21.37 7.85
C ALA A 69 -11.16 -21.61 6.49
N PRO A 70 -10.45 -22.75 6.34
CA PRO A 70 -9.58 -23.01 5.18
C PRO A 70 -10.32 -23.08 3.85
N GLN A 71 -11.62 -23.37 3.87
CA GLN A 71 -12.47 -23.49 2.67
C GLN A 71 -13.20 -22.18 2.30
N LYS A 72 -13.00 -21.11 3.07
CA LYS A 72 -13.60 -19.81 2.75
C LYS A 72 -12.82 -19.18 1.61
N GLU A 73 -13.44 -19.01 0.45
CA GLU A 73 -12.92 -18.12 -0.58
C GLU A 73 -13.02 -16.69 -0.05
N VAL A 74 -11.87 -16.05 0.13
CA VAL A 74 -11.82 -14.64 0.52
C VAL A 74 -11.14 -13.85 -0.58
N GLU A 75 -11.84 -12.81 -1.06
CA GLU A 75 -11.31 -11.93 -2.09
C GLU A 75 -10.17 -11.06 -1.53
N GLU A 76 -9.15 -10.88 -2.37
CA GLU A 76 -8.08 -9.90 -2.11
C GLU A 76 -8.68 -8.50 -2.21
N THR A 77 -8.47 -7.68 -1.18
CA THR A 77 -8.98 -6.31 -1.16
C THR A 77 -7.83 -5.31 -1.15
N LEU A 78 -7.96 -4.26 -1.93
CA LEU A 78 -7.01 -3.15 -1.98
C LEU A 78 -7.72 -1.88 -1.54
N HIS A 79 -7.18 -1.18 -0.55
CA HIS A 79 -7.65 0.15 -0.17
C HIS A 79 -6.51 1.15 -0.05
N GLY A 80 -6.83 2.41 -0.35
CA GLY A 80 -5.96 3.55 -0.12
C GLY A 80 -6.28 4.21 1.21
N PHE A 81 -5.27 4.83 1.81
CA PHE A 81 -5.38 5.62 3.03
C PHE A 81 -4.41 6.80 2.98
N VAL A 82 -4.64 7.78 3.86
CA VAL A 82 -3.77 8.95 3.99
C VAL A 82 -3.41 9.13 5.46
N LEU A 83 -2.11 9.18 5.72
CA LEU A 83 -1.53 9.52 7.00
C LEU A 83 -1.19 11.00 6.99
N THR A 84 -1.50 11.71 8.07
CA THR A 84 -1.13 13.12 8.22
C THR A 84 -0.29 13.27 9.48
N ASN A 85 0.86 13.93 9.38
CA ASN A 85 1.71 14.20 10.53
C ASN A 85 1.27 15.48 11.26
N GLU A 86 1.93 15.80 12.38
CA GLU A 86 1.66 17.00 13.17
C GLU A 86 1.92 18.32 12.41
N ALA A 87 2.77 18.29 11.38
CA ALA A 87 3.05 19.44 10.52
C ALA A 87 2.01 19.63 9.41
N GLY A 88 1.05 18.70 9.27
CA GLY A 88 0.04 18.71 8.21
C GLY A 88 0.52 18.08 6.89
N ASP A 89 1.72 17.50 6.84
CA ASP A 89 2.19 16.77 5.67
C ASP A 89 1.42 15.47 5.51
N ARG A 90 1.09 15.15 4.27
CA ARG A 90 0.33 13.96 3.91
C ARG A 90 1.25 12.88 3.34
N CYS A 91 1.08 11.66 3.82
CA CYS A 91 1.67 10.47 3.25
C CYS A 91 0.54 9.55 2.76
N PHE A 92 0.55 9.27 1.46
CA PHE A 92 -0.42 8.42 0.79
C PHE A 92 0.04 6.98 0.89
N GLY A 93 -0.87 6.09 1.29
CA GLY A 93 -0.57 4.67 1.41
C GLY A 93 -1.64 3.81 0.77
N ALA A 94 -1.25 2.65 0.26
CA ALA A 94 -2.17 1.61 -0.18
C ALA A 94 -1.83 0.29 0.49
N ALA A 95 -2.84 -0.48 0.87
CA ALA A 95 -2.71 -1.80 1.47
C ALA A 95 -3.48 -2.83 0.65
N LEU A 96 -2.78 -3.89 0.24
CA LEU A 96 -3.35 -5.08 -0.39
C LEU A 96 -3.45 -6.19 0.65
N HIS A 97 -4.68 -6.58 0.98
CA HIS A 97 -4.97 -7.71 1.84
C HIS A 97 -4.78 -9.03 1.08
N ILE A 98 -4.05 -9.93 1.72
CA ILE A 98 -3.69 -11.25 1.21
C ILE A 98 -4.03 -12.29 2.26
N TRP A 99 -4.58 -13.42 1.83
CA TRP A 99 -4.92 -14.53 2.71
C TRP A 99 -3.90 -15.63 2.55
N CYS A 100 -3.22 -15.95 3.65
CA CYS A 100 -2.21 -17.00 3.68
C CYS A 100 -2.71 -18.20 4.47
N PHE A 101 -2.46 -19.40 3.93
CA PHE A 101 -2.70 -20.64 4.65
C PHE A 101 -1.62 -20.83 5.70
N ASP A 102 -2.04 -21.03 6.94
CA ASP A 102 -1.17 -21.50 7.99
C ASP A 102 -1.36 -23.01 8.15
N SER A 103 -0.32 -23.78 7.82
CA SER A 103 -0.27 -25.24 8.00
C SER A 103 0.47 -25.65 9.26
N SER A 104 0.90 -24.68 10.07
CA SER A 104 1.62 -24.92 11.31
C SER A 104 0.66 -25.58 12.32
N ARG A 105 0.91 -26.84 12.68
CA ARG A 105 0.30 -27.54 13.84
C ARG A 105 -1.10 -28.14 13.64
N SER A 106 -1.35 -28.80 12.50
CA SER A 106 -2.53 -29.67 12.26
C SER A 106 -3.89 -28.95 12.14
N HIS A 107 -3.96 -27.65 12.43
CA HIS A 107 -5.12 -26.80 12.21
C HIS A 107 -4.90 -25.98 10.95
N LEU A 108 -5.67 -26.27 9.90
CA LEU A 108 -5.64 -25.49 8.67
C LEU A 108 -6.55 -24.28 8.85
N VAL A 109 -5.96 -23.09 8.93
CA VAL A 109 -6.68 -21.82 8.93
C VAL A 109 -6.09 -20.87 7.89
N GLN A 110 -6.88 -19.91 7.42
CA GLN A 110 -6.40 -18.80 6.63
C GLN A 110 -6.26 -17.57 7.53
N ARG A 111 -5.14 -16.86 7.42
CA ARG A 111 -4.89 -15.61 8.13
C ARG A 111 -4.76 -14.46 7.15
N ASP A 112 -5.40 -13.35 7.48
CA ASP A 112 -5.27 -12.09 6.76
C ASP A 112 -3.90 -11.45 7.05
N GLY A 113 -3.25 -10.98 6.00
CA GLY A 113 -2.01 -10.20 6.02
C GLY A 113 -2.13 -9.06 5.03
N ALA A 114 -1.29 -8.03 5.16
CA ALA A 114 -1.32 -6.90 4.24
C ALA A 114 0.07 -6.54 3.71
N LEU A 115 0.14 -6.26 2.42
CA LEU A 115 1.27 -5.61 1.78
C LEU A 115 0.96 -4.12 1.63
N ALA A 116 1.82 -3.26 2.16
CA ALA A 116 1.59 -1.81 2.16
C ALA A 116 2.72 -1.04 1.48
N VAL A 117 2.36 -0.01 0.75
CA VAL A 117 3.30 0.93 0.12
C VAL A 117 2.93 2.36 0.51
N LEU A 118 3.94 3.21 0.74
CA LEU A 118 3.81 4.59 1.19
C LEU A 118 4.58 5.55 0.29
N SER A 119 3.98 6.69 -0.05
CA SER A 119 4.60 7.77 -0.81
C SER A 119 4.13 9.15 -0.34
N THR A 120 4.87 10.19 -0.72
CA THR A 120 4.44 11.59 -0.62
C THR A 120 3.49 12.00 -1.75
N GLN A 121 3.34 11.17 -2.79
CA GLN A 121 2.49 11.43 -3.94
C GLN A 121 1.37 10.37 -4.07
N PRO A 122 0.17 10.74 -4.53
CA PRO A 122 -0.97 9.83 -4.67
C PRO A 122 -0.87 8.96 -5.94
N LEU A 123 0.12 8.06 -5.99
CA LEU A 123 0.45 7.23 -7.16
C LEU A 123 -0.38 5.92 -7.21
N TRP A 124 -1.71 6.03 -7.12
CA TRP A 124 -2.62 4.89 -6.89
C TRP A 124 -2.52 3.77 -7.93
N GLY A 125 -2.49 4.12 -9.22
CA GLY A 125 -2.33 3.12 -10.28
C GLY A 125 -1.03 2.33 -10.16
N ALA A 126 0.06 3.01 -9.81
CA ALA A 126 1.36 2.38 -9.60
C ALA A 126 1.40 1.54 -8.31
N PHE A 127 0.80 2.00 -7.22
CA PHE A 127 0.68 1.22 -5.98
C PHE A 127 -0.07 -0.09 -6.23
N ARG A 128 -1.22 0.00 -6.91
CA ARG A 128 -2.02 -1.16 -7.29
C ARG A 128 -1.21 -2.12 -8.13
N ALA A 129 -0.60 -1.63 -9.22
CA ALA A 129 0.20 -2.45 -10.11
C ALA A 129 1.35 -3.13 -9.36
N PHE A 130 2.10 -2.38 -8.55
CA PHE A 130 3.22 -2.91 -7.76
C PHE A 130 2.77 -3.99 -6.76
N LEU A 131 1.74 -3.74 -5.95
CA LEU A 131 1.30 -4.67 -4.91
C LEU A 131 0.76 -5.97 -5.50
N TYR A 132 -0.05 -5.90 -6.57
CA TYR A 132 -0.49 -7.10 -7.28
C TYR A 132 0.67 -7.82 -7.97
N SER A 133 1.60 -7.07 -8.56
CA SER A 133 2.79 -7.67 -9.17
C SER A 133 3.61 -8.45 -8.15
N LEU A 134 3.77 -7.90 -6.95
CA LEU A 134 4.48 -8.54 -5.86
C LEU A 134 3.76 -9.80 -5.38
N ARG A 135 2.44 -9.73 -5.22
CA ARG A 135 1.58 -10.84 -4.77
C ARG A 135 1.66 -12.08 -5.67
N TYR A 136 1.75 -11.87 -6.98
CA TYR A 136 1.81 -12.96 -7.96
C TYR A 136 3.24 -13.27 -8.43
N SER A 137 4.25 -12.59 -7.90
CA SER A 137 5.65 -12.89 -8.21
C SER A 137 6.09 -14.22 -7.61
N GLY A 138 6.77 -15.05 -8.39
CA GLY A 138 7.18 -16.40 -7.99
C GLY A 138 8.54 -16.45 -7.29
N ASN A 139 9.42 -15.47 -7.53
CA ASN A 139 10.81 -15.50 -7.06
C ASN A 139 11.24 -14.19 -6.37
N SER A 140 11.95 -14.33 -5.24
CA SER A 140 12.69 -13.28 -4.50
C SER A 140 12.09 -11.86 -4.61
N PRO A 141 10.92 -11.61 -3.97
CA PRO A 141 10.23 -10.33 -4.04
C PRO A 141 11.09 -9.15 -3.52
N GLU A 142 12.05 -9.43 -2.64
CA GLU A 142 12.87 -8.43 -1.96
C GLU A 142 13.65 -7.53 -2.92
N ARG A 143 14.23 -8.09 -3.99
CA ARG A 143 15.00 -7.29 -4.95
C ARG A 143 14.12 -6.25 -5.64
N PHE A 144 12.90 -6.64 -5.99
CA PHE A 144 11.96 -5.74 -6.63
C PHE A 144 11.43 -4.67 -5.67
N VAL A 145 11.19 -5.05 -4.42
CA VAL A 145 10.84 -4.11 -3.35
C VAL A 145 11.96 -3.08 -3.17
N VAL A 146 13.21 -3.53 -3.06
CA VAL A 146 14.36 -2.63 -2.88
C VAL A 146 14.52 -1.70 -4.08
N SER A 147 14.44 -2.22 -5.31
CA SER A 147 14.55 -1.40 -6.52
C SER A 147 13.42 -0.38 -6.62
N PHE A 148 12.18 -0.78 -6.32
CA PHE A 148 11.02 0.12 -6.37
C PHE A 148 11.07 1.21 -5.29
N VAL A 149 11.47 0.87 -4.07
CA VAL A 149 11.52 1.82 -2.94
C VAL A 149 12.78 2.70 -2.97
N SER A 150 13.91 2.16 -3.39
CA SER A 150 15.22 2.81 -3.21
C SER A 150 15.78 3.43 -4.49
N GLU A 151 15.48 2.84 -5.65
CA GLU A 151 16.12 3.21 -6.93
C GLU A 151 15.17 3.96 -7.87
N THR A 152 13.86 3.90 -7.63
CA THR A 152 12.87 4.49 -8.54
C THR A 152 12.68 5.98 -8.24
N PRO A 153 13.15 6.89 -9.12
CA PRO A 153 13.02 8.31 -8.89
C PRO A 153 11.58 8.77 -9.06
N LEU A 154 11.19 9.82 -8.36
CA LEU A 154 9.88 10.42 -8.52
C LEU A 154 9.74 11.12 -9.88
N PRO A 155 8.61 10.92 -10.58
CA PRO A 155 8.04 11.78 -11.59
C PRO A 155 8.45 13.25 -11.58
N PRO A 156 9.02 13.86 -12.62
CA PRO A 156 8.70 15.26 -12.86
C PRO A 156 7.23 15.38 -13.30
N PRO A 157 6.51 16.46 -12.96
CA PRO A 157 5.12 16.67 -13.41
C PRO A 157 5.01 16.60 -14.95
N GLY A 158 4.04 15.83 -15.47
CA GLY A 158 3.83 15.64 -16.91
C GLY A 158 4.74 14.59 -17.56
N PHE A 159 5.63 13.95 -16.81
CA PHE A 159 6.47 12.86 -17.28
C PHE A 159 5.98 11.51 -16.77
N GLN A 160 6.32 10.46 -17.52
CA GLN A 160 6.08 9.08 -17.14
C GLN A 160 7.41 8.34 -16.96
N VAL A 161 7.51 7.59 -15.88
CA VAL A 161 8.61 6.65 -15.63
C VAL A 161 8.03 5.25 -15.76
N ILE A 162 8.52 4.47 -16.71
CA ILE A 162 8.13 3.07 -16.88
C ILE A 162 8.99 2.25 -15.94
N VAL A 163 8.36 1.50 -15.04
CA VAL A 163 9.02 0.56 -14.14
C VAL A 163 8.97 -0.82 -14.78
N PRO A 164 10.10 -1.34 -15.29
CA PRO A 164 10.13 -2.68 -15.87
C PRO A 164 9.95 -3.73 -14.77
N TRP A 165 9.15 -4.76 -15.05
CA TRP A 165 9.01 -5.93 -14.20
C TRP A 165 9.22 -7.20 -15.04
N PRO A 166 10.04 -8.19 -14.61
CA PRO A 166 10.37 -9.33 -15.45
C PRO A 166 9.20 -10.31 -15.67
N GLU A 167 8.39 -10.51 -14.63
CA GLU A 167 7.37 -11.58 -14.60
C GLU A 167 5.96 -11.08 -15.01
N ILE A 168 5.73 -9.76 -15.05
CA ILE A 168 4.40 -9.12 -15.14
C ILE A 168 4.54 -7.86 -16.01
N PRO A 169 3.48 -7.38 -16.72
CA PRO A 169 3.59 -6.18 -17.54
C PRO A 169 4.15 -4.99 -16.77
N ALA A 170 5.08 -4.27 -17.40
CA ALA A 170 5.63 -3.02 -16.87
C ALA A 170 4.50 -2.03 -16.56
N PHE A 171 4.67 -1.26 -15.49
CA PHE A 171 3.69 -0.24 -15.08
C PHE A 171 4.34 1.15 -15.06
N ALA A 172 3.52 2.19 -15.18
CA ALA A 172 3.99 3.57 -15.26
C ALA A 172 3.74 4.32 -13.95
N LEU A 173 4.74 5.08 -13.53
CA LEU A 173 4.63 6.14 -12.54
C LEU A 173 4.43 7.45 -13.29
N GLN A 174 3.35 8.16 -12.99
CA GLN A 174 3.01 9.43 -13.63
C GLN A 174 2.57 10.44 -12.60
N ARG A 175 2.95 11.69 -12.84
CA ARG A 175 2.37 12.84 -12.14
C ARG A 175 1.61 13.68 -13.16
N PRO A 176 0.36 14.08 -12.86
CA PRO A 176 -0.37 14.98 -13.74
C PRO A 176 0.43 16.27 -13.93
N ALA A 177 0.41 16.82 -15.14
CA ALA A 177 0.96 18.15 -15.38
C ALA A 177 0.16 19.19 -14.55
N PRO A 178 0.74 20.35 -14.19
CA PRO A 178 0.07 21.35 -13.35
C PRO A 178 -1.30 21.80 -13.85
N ASN A 179 -1.54 21.72 -15.16
CA ASN A 179 -2.78 22.14 -15.81
C ASN A 179 -3.70 20.95 -16.16
N GLN A 180 -3.38 19.75 -15.71
CA GLN A 180 -4.19 18.56 -15.90
C GLN A 180 -4.98 18.27 -14.64
N LEU A 181 -6.22 17.80 -14.83
CA LEU A 181 -7.03 17.26 -13.74
C LEU A 181 -6.26 16.09 -13.07
N PRO A 182 -6.47 15.87 -11.76
CA PRO A 182 -5.89 14.72 -11.09
C PRO A 182 -6.26 13.44 -11.83
N LEU A 183 -5.28 12.56 -12.01
CA LEU A 183 -5.51 11.22 -12.56
C LEU A 183 -6.46 10.50 -11.61
N LEU A 184 -7.71 10.36 -12.04
CA LEU A 184 -8.77 9.75 -11.25
C LEU A 184 -8.65 8.23 -11.37
N ASP A 185 -7.63 7.68 -10.72
CA ASP A 185 -7.34 6.24 -10.70
C ASP A 185 -8.18 5.48 -9.65
N LEU A 186 -9.06 6.18 -8.94
CA LEU A 186 -9.95 5.61 -7.93
C LEU A 186 -11.32 5.29 -8.55
N PRO A 187 -11.91 4.11 -8.27
CA PRO A 187 -13.20 3.68 -8.81
C PRO A 187 -14.40 4.38 -8.14
N VAL A 188 -14.31 5.67 -7.82
CA VAL A 188 -15.37 6.43 -7.10
C VAL A 188 -16.69 6.42 -7.87
N ARG A 189 -16.64 6.62 -9.20
CA ARG A 189 -17.85 6.65 -10.04
C ARG A 189 -18.58 5.31 -10.17
N ARG A 190 -17.91 4.19 -9.93
CA ARG A 190 -18.53 2.86 -10.09
C ARG A 190 -19.39 2.46 -8.90
N ASN A 191 -19.07 2.96 -7.70
CA ASN A 191 -19.65 2.48 -6.46
C ASN A 191 -20.58 3.49 -5.76
N VAL A 192 -20.65 4.74 -6.25
CA VAL A 192 -21.44 5.81 -5.65
C VAL A 192 -22.42 6.38 -6.68
N GLY A 193 -23.71 6.32 -6.38
CA GLY A 193 -24.76 6.90 -7.22
C GLY A 193 -24.61 8.41 -7.37
N HIS A 194 -25.08 8.96 -8.49
CA HIS A 194 -24.86 10.37 -8.86
C HIS A 194 -25.41 11.32 -7.77
N GLU A 195 -26.56 10.99 -7.20
CA GLU A 195 -27.20 11.73 -6.11
C GLU A 195 -26.33 11.80 -4.85
N ALA A 196 -25.64 10.70 -4.50
CA ALA A 196 -24.75 10.67 -3.35
C ALA A 196 -23.47 11.49 -3.59
N ILE A 197 -22.98 11.54 -4.85
CA ILE A 197 -21.87 12.43 -5.22
C ILE A 197 -22.29 13.90 -5.08
N LEU A 198 -23.47 14.27 -5.58
CA LEU A 198 -24.01 15.63 -5.44
C LEU A 198 -24.22 16.00 -3.96
N ALA A 199 -24.77 15.09 -3.16
CA ALA A 199 -24.94 15.31 -1.73
C ALA A 199 -23.59 15.54 -1.02
N MET A 200 -22.55 14.75 -1.34
CA MET A 200 -21.20 14.98 -0.80
C MET A 200 -20.63 16.34 -1.22
N LEU A 201 -20.86 16.79 -2.46
CA LEU A 201 -20.40 18.10 -2.92
C LEU A 201 -21.10 19.26 -2.20
N VAL A 202 -22.41 19.13 -1.93
CA VAL A 202 -23.17 20.13 -1.17
C VAL A 202 -22.71 20.20 0.29
N LEU A 203 -22.30 19.09 0.89
CA LEU A 203 -21.78 19.07 2.26
C LEU A 203 -20.38 19.66 2.41
N LEU A 204 -19.64 19.80 1.30
CA LEU A 204 -18.26 20.32 1.27
C LEU A 204 -18.18 21.80 0.86
N GLY A 205 -19.29 22.42 0.43
CA GLY A 205 -19.38 23.83 0.03
C GLY A 205 -20.04 24.69 1.09
#